data_AF-A0A6N8XD71-F1
#
_entry.id   AF-A0A6N8XD71-F1
#
_cell.length_a   1.000
_cell.length_b   1.000
_cell.length_c   1.000
_cell.angle_alpha   90.00
_cell.angle_beta   90.00
_cell.angle_gamma   90.00
#
_symmetry.space_group_name_H-M   'P 1'
#
loop_
_entity.id
_entity.type
_entity.pdbx_description
1 polymer ?
#
loop_
_entity_poly.entity_id
_entity_poly.type
_entity_poly.pdbx_seq_one_letter_code
_entity_poly.pdbx_strand_id
1 'polypeptide(L)'
;MNRCGSGKRGVRPAGGAVRGAFASLLCCGALLGVTASADDSGGSWFDAIADWFTGSDDPTENATPNDVHRASLDMLAEIRILREELGADDYPAEAEAQDDRAPLHVYAKSLEVMSKVSRVQRKLGMPVSKVGQIPVKVIGAGDVLVSVSTILDELRKIKSQMVIAREIEPAPLEAGKTTSMVYKNLADASFLLDGLVGRPLNPNDVYLNTQHLLDDLALIADRLRAPVNEEAPPVEGRKTPKDVAQQVLLASYKMVNLQTRLGMD
;
A
#
# COMPACT_ATOMS: atom_id res chain seq x y z
N MET A 1 61.34 -6.02 17.68
CA MET A 1 62.46 -5.04 17.61
C MET A 1 62.01 -3.85 16.75
N ASN A 2 61.86 -2.66 17.38
CA ASN A 2 62.21 -1.28 16.92
C ASN A 2 62.31 -1.00 15.40
N ARG A 3 61.84 0.09 14.77
CA ARG A 3 61.51 1.52 15.07
C ARG A 3 60.74 2.06 13.83
N CYS A 4 59.69 2.90 13.95
CA CYS A 4 59.67 4.38 13.95
C CYS A 4 60.39 5.13 12.80
N GLY A 5 59.66 5.97 12.03
CA GLY A 5 60.19 7.17 11.37
C GLY A 5 59.44 7.74 10.13
N SER A 6 58.67 8.84 10.34
CA SER A 6 58.44 10.05 9.49
C SER A 6 58.30 9.93 7.95
N GLY A 7 57.37 10.54 7.21
CA GLY A 7 56.57 11.76 7.38
C GLY A 7 56.70 12.64 6.11
N LYS A 8 55.60 13.18 5.56
CA LYS A 8 55.51 14.52 4.92
C LYS A 8 54.08 14.85 4.46
N ARG A 9 53.71 16.12 4.70
CA ARG A 9 52.44 16.81 4.43
C ARG A 9 52.49 17.57 3.09
N GLY A 10 51.31 17.87 2.56
CA GLY A 10 51.03 18.99 1.62
C GLY A 10 50.42 18.52 0.31
N VAL A 11 49.46 19.19 -0.35
CA VAL A 11 48.83 20.51 -0.21
C VAL A 11 47.50 20.46 -1.00
N ARG A 12 46.43 21.11 -0.50
CA ARG A 12 45.21 21.45 -1.26
C ARG A 12 45.45 22.72 -2.09
N PRO A 13 44.85 22.89 -3.28
CA PRO A 13 44.51 24.22 -3.76
C PRO A 13 43.00 24.48 -3.70
N ALA A 14 42.70 25.73 -3.36
CA ALA A 14 41.39 26.33 -3.30
C ALA A 14 40.98 26.94 -4.65
N GLY A 15 39.66 27.04 -4.86
CA GLY A 15 38.95 28.24 -5.33
C GLY A 15 39.39 28.93 -6.62
N GLY A 16 38.53 28.85 -7.64
CA GLY A 16 38.51 29.79 -8.76
C GLY A 16 37.12 29.81 -9.41
N ALA A 17 36.33 30.83 -9.07
CA ALA A 17 35.04 31.12 -9.70
C ALA A 17 35.27 31.90 -11.00
N VAL A 18 34.68 31.47 -12.11
CA VAL A 18 34.47 32.34 -13.29
C VAL A 18 33.08 32.07 -13.86
N ARG A 19 32.36 33.18 -14.04
CA ARG A 19 30.99 33.35 -14.53
C ARG A 19 30.81 32.77 -15.94
N GLY A 20 29.70 32.07 -16.17
CA GLY A 20 29.25 31.62 -17.49
C GLY A 20 27.79 32.04 -17.73
N ALA A 21 27.55 32.70 -18.85
CA ALA A 21 26.32 33.39 -19.22
C ALA A 21 25.11 32.47 -19.39
N PHE A 22 23.94 32.93 -18.92
CA PHE A 22 22.63 32.41 -19.32
C PHE A 22 22.28 32.97 -20.71
N ALA A 23 22.26 32.11 -21.73
CA ALA A 23 21.69 32.42 -23.02
C ALA A 23 20.21 31.96 -23.02
N SER A 24 19.32 32.94 -23.04
CA SER A 24 17.89 32.77 -23.29
C SER A 24 17.68 32.51 -24.78
N LEU A 25 17.10 31.36 -25.14
CA LEU A 25 16.67 31.05 -26.50
C LEU A 25 15.16 31.27 -26.60
N LEU A 26 14.80 32.50 -26.99
CA LEU A 26 13.54 32.78 -27.67
C LEU A 26 13.64 32.19 -29.09
N CYS A 27 12.73 31.28 -29.44
CA CYS A 27 12.47 30.96 -30.84
C CYS A 27 11.04 31.40 -31.20
N CYS A 28 11.00 32.39 -32.10
CA CYS A 28 9.84 32.87 -32.85
C CYS A 28 9.05 31.74 -33.53
N GLY A 29 7.73 31.93 -33.58
CA GLY A 29 6.88 31.21 -34.51
C GLY A 29 7.07 31.68 -35.95
N ALA A 30 6.85 30.75 -36.89
CA ALA A 30 6.46 31.06 -38.26
C ALA A 30 5.62 29.89 -38.81
N LEU A 31 4.44 30.27 -39.29
CA LEU A 31 3.45 29.47 -40.01
C LEU A 31 4.00 28.93 -41.32
N LEU A 32 3.80 27.64 -41.60
CA LEU A 32 3.58 27.13 -42.95
C LEU A 32 2.51 26.05 -42.90
N GLY A 33 1.40 26.32 -43.58
CA GLY A 33 0.32 25.38 -43.78
C GLY A 33 0.74 24.25 -44.73
N VAL A 34 0.45 23.03 -44.32
CA VAL A 34 0.32 21.87 -45.20
C VAL A 34 -1.07 21.31 -44.94
N THR A 35 -1.89 21.30 -45.98
CA THR A 35 -3.21 20.68 -46.01
C THR A 35 -3.04 19.16 -46.08
N ALA A 36 -3.48 18.45 -45.05
CA ALA A 36 -3.74 17.01 -45.13
C ALA A 36 -4.99 16.70 -44.29
N SER A 37 -5.98 16.14 -44.97
CA SER A 37 -7.22 15.62 -44.42
C SER A 37 -6.97 14.53 -43.39
N ALA A 38 -7.56 14.66 -42.21
CA ALA A 38 -7.83 13.54 -41.31
C ALA A 38 -9.04 13.88 -40.44
N ASP A 39 -9.92 12.89 -40.34
CA ASP A 39 -11.09 12.79 -39.47
C ASP A 39 -10.74 13.16 -38.02
N ASP A 40 -11.34 14.22 -37.49
CA ASP A 40 -11.04 14.75 -36.14
C ASP A 40 -12.05 14.22 -35.12
N SER A 41 -12.10 12.89 -34.98
CA SER A 41 -12.65 12.21 -33.80
C SER A 41 -11.51 11.90 -32.83
N GLY A 42 -10.79 12.93 -32.42
CA GLY A 42 -9.64 12.83 -31.53
C GLY A 42 -9.77 13.78 -30.37
N GLY A 43 -10.66 13.46 -29.41
CA GLY A 43 -10.65 14.14 -28.11
C GLY A 43 -9.24 14.05 -27.54
N SER A 44 -8.60 15.20 -27.37
CA SER A 44 -7.22 15.26 -26.90
C SER A 44 -7.17 14.67 -25.50
N TRP A 45 -6.22 13.78 -25.22
CA TRP A 45 -6.02 13.28 -23.85
C TRP A 45 -5.71 14.42 -22.85
N PHE A 46 -5.26 15.58 -23.35
CA PHE A 46 -5.17 16.80 -22.55
C PHE A 46 -6.54 17.35 -22.16
N ASP A 47 -7.58 17.20 -22.99
CA ASP A 47 -8.96 17.58 -22.64
C ASP A 47 -9.53 16.62 -21.58
N ALA A 48 -9.19 15.33 -21.64
CA ALA A 48 -9.53 14.36 -20.59
C ALA A 48 -8.81 14.63 -19.24
N ILE A 49 -7.63 15.26 -19.26
CA ILE A 49 -6.92 15.71 -18.06
C ILE A 49 -7.44 17.06 -17.58
N ALA A 50 -7.84 17.95 -18.47
CA ALA A 50 -8.45 19.22 -18.12
C ALA A 50 -9.80 19.01 -17.39
N ASP A 51 -10.58 18.02 -17.83
CA ASP A 51 -11.84 17.61 -17.19
C ASP A 51 -11.64 17.11 -15.74
N TRP A 52 -10.47 16.54 -15.41
CA TRP A 52 -10.09 16.18 -14.03
C TRP A 52 -9.86 17.40 -13.12
N PHE A 53 -9.51 18.56 -13.68
CA PHE A 53 -9.23 19.77 -12.92
C PHE A 53 -10.40 20.76 -12.87
N THR A 54 -11.40 20.63 -13.76
CA THR A 54 -12.53 21.55 -13.84
C THR A 54 -13.86 20.86 -13.53
N GLY A 55 -14.03 20.47 -12.26
CA GLY A 55 -15.32 20.04 -11.72
C GLY A 55 -15.43 18.54 -11.49
N SER A 56 -14.64 17.99 -10.57
CA SER A 56 -14.81 16.61 -10.11
C SER A 56 -15.72 16.59 -8.87
N ASP A 57 -16.94 16.10 -9.01
CA ASP A 57 -17.53 15.31 -7.94
C ASP A 57 -16.57 14.13 -7.71
N ASP A 58 -15.73 14.18 -6.68
CA ASP A 58 -14.78 13.10 -6.39
C ASP A 58 -15.58 11.81 -6.22
N PRO A 59 -15.40 10.77 -7.06
CA PRO A 59 -16.17 9.54 -6.96
C PRO A 59 -16.00 8.83 -5.60
N THR A 60 -14.97 9.21 -4.83
CA THR A 60 -14.75 8.72 -3.47
C THR A 60 -15.59 9.46 -2.42
N GLU A 61 -16.01 10.70 -2.67
CA GLU A 61 -16.81 11.50 -1.73
C GLU A 61 -18.24 10.95 -1.60
N ASN A 62 -18.79 10.40 -2.69
CA ASN A 62 -20.14 9.80 -2.74
C ASN A 62 -20.12 8.27 -2.84
N ALA A 63 -18.98 7.63 -2.61
CA ALA A 63 -18.86 6.17 -2.71
C ALA A 63 -19.79 5.46 -1.71
N THR A 64 -20.38 4.36 -2.16
CA THR A 64 -21.29 3.53 -1.37
C THR A 64 -20.72 2.12 -1.16
N PRO A 65 -21.26 1.33 -0.21
CA PRO A 65 -20.87 -0.08 -0.08
C PRO A 65 -21.09 -0.91 -1.35
N ASN A 66 -22.01 -0.51 -2.24
CA ASN A 66 -22.22 -1.17 -3.53
C ASN A 66 -20.99 -1.03 -4.44
N ASP A 67 -20.40 0.16 -4.50
CA ASP A 67 -19.22 0.47 -5.31
C ASP A 67 -18.01 -0.33 -4.83
N VAL A 68 -17.81 -0.35 -3.50
CA VAL A 68 -16.74 -1.12 -2.87
C VAL A 68 -16.95 -2.62 -3.08
N HIS A 69 -18.20 -3.10 -2.96
CA HIS A 69 -18.52 -4.50 -3.20
C HIS A 69 -18.18 -4.93 -4.62
N ARG A 70 -18.59 -4.14 -5.63
CA ARG A 70 -18.22 -4.38 -7.03
C ARG A 70 -16.70 -4.44 -7.21
N ALA A 71 -15.97 -3.43 -6.72
CA ALA A 71 -14.50 -3.41 -6.82
C ALA A 71 -13.83 -4.61 -6.14
N SER A 72 -14.40 -5.08 -5.01
CA SER A 72 -13.88 -6.27 -4.32
C SER A 72 -14.14 -7.57 -5.08
N LEU A 73 -15.22 -7.66 -5.88
CA LEU A 73 -15.46 -8.78 -6.78
C LEU A 73 -14.47 -8.79 -7.95
N ASP A 74 -14.19 -7.63 -8.54
CA ASP A 74 -13.16 -7.49 -9.58
C ASP A 74 -11.80 -7.95 -9.06
N MET A 75 -11.44 -7.52 -7.85
CA MET A 75 -10.22 -7.94 -7.16
C MET A 75 -10.16 -9.46 -6.97
N LEU A 76 -11.26 -10.10 -6.54
CA LEU A 76 -11.33 -11.56 -6.42
C LEU A 76 -11.13 -12.27 -7.77
N ALA A 77 -11.72 -11.75 -8.83
CA ALA A 77 -11.56 -12.29 -10.17
C ALA A 77 -10.09 -12.21 -10.63
N GLU A 78 -9.41 -11.09 -10.40
CA GLU A 78 -7.98 -10.94 -10.72
C GLU A 78 -7.11 -11.92 -9.93
N ILE A 79 -7.39 -12.12 -8.63
CA ILE A 79 -6.67 -13.09 -7.81
C ILE A 79 -6.84 -14.51 -8.34
N ARG A 80 -8.06 -14.88 -8.78
CA ARG A 80 -8.33 -16.20 -9.37
C ARG A 80 -7.54 -16.42 -10.66
N ILE A 81 -7.51 -15.43 -11.56
CA ILE A 81 -6.68 -15.51 -12.76
C ILE A 81 -5.21 -15.71 -12.38
N LEU A 82 -4.68 -14.93 -11.44
CA LEU A 82 -3.30 -15.09 -10.97
C LEU A 82 -3.04 -16.48 -10.39
N ARG A 83 -3.98 -17.05 -9.64
CA ARG A 83 -3.84 -18.41 -9.10
C ARG A 83 -3.75 -19.45 -10.20
N GLU A 84 -4.67 -19.41 -11.16
CA GLU A 84 -4.69 -20.35 -12.29
C GLU A 84 -3.40 -20.25 -13.12
N GLU A 85 -2.97 -19.04 -13.48
CA GLU A 85 -1.81 -18.80 -14.33
C GLU A 85 -0.47 -19.11 -13.62
N LEU A 86 -0.44 -19.02 -12.28
CA LEU A 86 0.73 -19.35 -11.47
C LEU A 86 0.68 -20.79 -10.91
N GLY A 87 -0.32 -21.59 -11.28
CA GLY A 87 -0.45 -23.00 -10.87
C GLY A 87 -0.72 -23.19 -9.37
N ALA A 88 -1.42 -22.25 -8.73
CA ALA A 88 -1.85 -22.37 -7.34
C ALA A 88 -3.25 -23.01 -7.27
N ASP A 89 -3.27 -24.34 -7.23
CA ASP A 89 -4.50 -25.14 -7.25
C ASP A 89 -5.09 -25.42 -5.84
N ASP A 90 -4.43 -24.96 -4.78
CA ASP A 90 -4.85 -25.11 -3.39
C ASP A 90 -5.94 -24.10 -2.99
N TYR A 91 -7.18 -24.35 -3.41
CA TYR A 91 -8.28 -23.45 -3.07
C TYR A 91 -8.71 -23.60 -1.61
N PRO A 92 -8.62 -22.53 -0.80
CA PRO A 92 -9.12 -22.55 0.57
C PRO A 92 -10.65 -22.55 0.58
N ALA A 93 -11.23 -22.95 1.71
CA ALA A 93 -12.64 -22.73 1.96
C ALA A 93 -12.96 -21.23 1.94
N GLU A 94 -14.17 -20.88 1.53
CA GLU A 94 -14.65 -19.49 1.62
C GLU A 94 -14.70 -19.03 3.07
N ALA A 95 -14.46 -17.74 3.27
CA ALA A 95 -14.66 -17.09 4.55
C ALA A 95 -16.14 -17.12 4.95
N GLU A 96 -16.38 -17.42 6.23
CA GLU A 96 -17.70 -17.34 6.81
C GLU A 96 -18.23 -15.89 6.71
N ALA A 97 -19.53 -15.76 6.48
CA ALA A 97 -20.19 -14.46 6.56
C ALA A 97 -20.01 -13.88 7.97
N GLN A 98 -19.85 -12.57 8.05
CA GLN A 98 -19.65 -11.86 9.31
C GLN A 98 -20.61 -10.68 9.38
N ASP A 99 -21.36 -10.60 10.47
CA ASP A 99 -22.33 -9.53 10.67
C ASP A 99 -21.68 -8.27 11.29
N ASP A 100 -22.39 -7.16 11.22
CA ASP A 100 -22.08 -5.89 11.89
C ASP A 100 -20.67 -5.30 11.62
N ARG A 101 -20.16 -5.47 10.40
CA ARG A 101 -18.84 -4.92 10.03
C ARG A 101 -18.94 -3.44 9.68
N ALA A 102 -18.37 -2.57 10.51
CA ALA A 102 -18.14 -1.16 10.18
C ALA A 102 -17.08 -0.96 9.06
N PRO A 103 -17.09 0.17 8.32
CA PRO A 103 -16.08 0.49 7.31
C PRO A 103 -14.62 0.41 7.80
N LEU A 104 -14.37 0.78 9.06
CA LEU A 104 -13.05 0.64 9.70
C LEU A 104 -12.53 -0.80 9.66
N HIS A 105 -13.39 -1.80 9.93
CA HIS A 105 -13.01 -3.21 9.86
C HIS A 105 -12.67 -3.63 8.43
N VAL A 106 -13.45 -3.14 7.46
CA VAL A 106 -13.22 -3.43 6.04
C VAL A 106 -11.90 -2.82 5.58
N TYR A 107 -11.62 -1.58 5.97
CA TYR A 107 -10.34 -0.93 5.68
C TYR A 107 -9.16 -1.68 6.32
N ALA A 108 -9.24 -2.05 7.59
CA ALA A 108 -8.21 -2.85 8.25
C ALA A 108 -7.98 -4.19 7.51
N LYS A 109 -9.06 -4.85 7.06
CA LYS A 109 -8.96 -6.08 6.25
C LYS A 109 -8.30 -5.85 4.90
N SER A 110 -8.51 -4.69 4.27
CA SER A 110 -7.82 -4.32 3.03
C SER A 110 -6.31 -4.18 3.21
N LEU A 111 -5.84 -3.67 4.37
CA LEU A 111 -4.40 -3.59 4.67
C LEU A 111 -3.77 -4.99 4.78
N GLU A 112 -4.49 -5.96 5.37
CA GLU A 112 -4.06 -7.36 5.39
C GLU A 112 -3.91 -7.93 3.97
N VAL A 113 -4.89 -7.68 3.10
CA VAL A 113 -4.84 -8.09 1.69
C VAL A 113 -3.66 -7.43 0.97
N MET A 114 -3.45 -6.13 1.12
CA MET A 114 -2.31 -5.41 0.54
C MET A 114 -0.96 -5.97 1.05
N SER A 115 -0.88 -6.35 2.32
CA SER A 115 0.31 -7.02 2.89
C SER A 115 0.60 -8.35 2.19
N LYS A 116 -0.44 -9.14 1.90
CA LYS A 116 -0.29 -10.38 1.13
C LYS A 116 0.13 -10.11 -0.31
N VAL A 117 -0.46 -9.11 -0.98
CA VAL A 117 -0.03 -8.69 -2.32
C VAL A 117 1.45 -8.27 -2.34
N SER A 118 1.88 -7.46 -1.37
CA SER A 118 3.29 -7.07 -1.20
C SER A 118 4.23 -8.27 -1.02
N ARG A 119 3.77 -9.32 -0.33
CA ARG A 119 4.54 -10.58 -0.19
C ARG A 119 4.57 -11.38 -1.49
N VAL A 120 3.49 -11.40 -2.27
CA VAL A 120 3.48 -12.01 -3.62
C VAL A 120 4.47 -11.28 -4.53
N GLN A 121 4.44 -9.94 -4.56
CA GLN A 121 5.41 -9.12 -5.31
C GLN A 121 6.85 -9.47 -4.93
N ARG A 122 7.15 -9.54 -3.61
CA ARG A 122 8.48 -9.93 -3.12
C ARG A 122 8.90 -11.31 -3.60
N LYS A 123 7.98 -12.30 -3.56
CA LYS A 123 8.23 -13.67 -4.02
C LYS A 123 8.58 -13.70 -5.51
N LEU A 124 7.92 -12.85 -6.30
CA LEU A 124 8.15 -12.71 -7.74
C LEU A 124 9.32 -11.78 -8.09
N GLY A 125 10.06 -11.26 -7.10
CA GLY A 125 11.19 -10.36 -7.33
C GLY A 125 10.80 -8.96 -7.80
N MET A 126 9.54 -8.55 -7.57
CA MET A 126 9.02 -7.23 -7.92
C MET A 126 9.29 -6.20 -6.81
N PRO A 127 9.28 -4.89 -7.14
CA PRO A 127 9.16 -3.84 -6.14
C PRO A 127 7.94 -4.08 -5.25
N VAL A 128 8.13 -3.99 -3.93
CA VAL A 128 7.09 -4.28 -2.95
C VAL A 128 6.25 -3.05 -2.66
N SER A 129 4.94 -3.22 -2.68
CA SER A 129 3.98 -2.17 -2.32
C SER A 129 3.96 -1.93 -0.83
N LYS A 130 3.77 -0.65 -0.46
CA LYS A 130 3.62 -0.23 0.93
C LYS A 130 2.23 -0.59 1.41
N VAL A 131 2.15 -1.22 2.59
CA VAL A 131 0.88 -1.68 3.16
C VAL A 131 0.05 -0.54 3.76
N GLY A 132 0.68 0.57 4.14
CA GLY A 132 -0.01 1.68 4.80
C GLY A 132 -0.38 1.38 6.25
N GLN A 133 -1.02 2.35 6.91
CA GLN A 133 -1.57 2.23 8.26
C GLN A 133 -3.02 2.72 8.26
N ILE A 134 -3.77 2.42 9.32
CA ILE A 134 -5.11 2.96 9.49
C ILE A 134 -4.97 4.47 9.75
N PRO A 135 -5.60 5.34 8.95
CA PRO A 135 -5.48 6.77 9.14
C PRO A 135 -6.26 7.22 10.38
N VAL A 136 -5.77 8.26 11.04
CA VAL A 136 -6.38 8.83 12.26
C VAL A 136 -7.58 9.73 11.89
N LYS A 137 -8.63 9.12 11.34
CA LYS A 137 -9.89 9.77 10.97
C LYS A 137 -11.04 8.76 10.97
N VAL A 138 -12.27 9.25 10.80
CA VAL A 138 -13.42 8.39 10.53
C VAL A 138 -13.27 7.80 9.11
N ILE A 139 -13.36 6.48 9.01
CA ILE A 139 -13.26 5.75 7.74
C ILE A 139 -14.63 5.66 7.10
N GLY A 140 -14.74 6.13 5.85
CA GLY A 140 -15.93 6.01 5.01
C GLY A 140 -15.80 4.94 3.91
N ALA A 141 -16.86 4.76 3.12
CA ALA A 141 -16.83 3.85 1.97
C ALA A 141 -15.83 4.30 0.89
N GLY A 142 -15.65 5.60 0.70
CA GLY A 142 -14.64 6.16 -0.21
C GLY A 142 -13.21 5.74 0.13
N ASP A 143 -12.86 5.78 1.41
CA ASP A 143 -11.53 5.33 1.88
C ASP A 143 -11.28 3.86 1.57
N VAL A 144 -12.32 3.03 1.78
CA VAL A 144 -12.25 1.60 1.47
C VAL A 144 -12.14 1.38 -0.04
N LEU A 145 -12.93 2.12 -0.83
CA LEU A 145 -12.87 2.03 -2.29
C LEU A 145 -11.48 2.35 -2.83
N VAL A 146 -10.84 3.42 -2.32
CA VAL A 146 -9.47 3.77 -2.68
C VAL A 146 -8.50 2.65 -2.32
N SER A 147 -8.61 2.09 -1.12
CA SER A 147 -7.75 0.99 -0.69
C SER A 147 -7.91 -0.26 -1.57
N VAL A 148 -9.15 -0.69 -1.85
CA VAL A 148 -9.44 -1.85 -2.71
C VAL A 148 -8.99 -1.61 -4.15
N SER A 149 -9.20 -0.40 -4.69
CA SER A 149 -8.76 -0.04 -6.04
C SER A 149 -7.23 -0.05 -6.14
N THR A 150 -6.54 0.42 -5.11
CA THR A 150 -5.08 0.35 -5.05
C THR A 150 -4.59 -1.10 -5.07
N ILE A 151 -5.23 -2.00 -4.30
CA ILE A 151 -4.91 -3.43 -4.32
C ILE A 151 -5.13 -4.04 -5.71
N LEU A 152 -6.26 -3.72 -6.35
CA LEU A 152 -6.60 -4.16 -7.69
C LEU A 152 -5.53 -3.75 -8.71
N ASP A 153 -5.06 -2.50 -8.65
CA ASP A 153 -3.99 -2.00 -9.51
C ASP A 153 -2.67 -2.72 -9.26
N GLU A 154 -2.33 -3.03 -8.01
CA GLU A 154 -1.14 -3.81 -7.68
C GLU A 154 -1.21 -5.27 -8.20
N LEU A 155 -2.39 -5.89 -8.15
CA LEU A 155 -2.62 -7.21 -8.76
C LEU A 155 -2.46 -7.16 -10.29
N ARG A 156 -2.98 -6.12 -10.95
CA ARG A 156 -2.81 -5.91 -12.39
C ARG A 156 -1.35 -5.67 -12.78
N LYS A 157 -0.58 -4.96 -11.95
CA LYS A 157 0.88 -4.83 -12.11
C LYS A 157 1.58 -6.19 -12.03
N ILE A 158 1.16 -7.06 -11.11
CA ILE A 158 1.67 -8.45 -11.06
C ILE A 158 1.35 -9.19 -12.36
N LYS A 159 0.10 -9.16 -12.84
CA LYS A 159 -0.27 -9.78 -14.12
C LYS A 159 0.56 -9.27 -15.29
N SER A 160 0.70 -7.95 -15.40
CA SER A 160 1.50 -7.33 -16.45
C SER A 160 2.97 -7.78 -16.41
N GLN A 161 3.57 -7.85 -15.22
CA GLN A 161 4.95 -8.33 -15.05
C GLN A 161 5.11 -9.80 -15.45
N MET A 162 4.09 -10.61 -15.19
CA MET A 162 4.05 -12.03 -15.54
C MET A 162 3.56 -12.29 -16.98
N VAL A 163 3.28 -11.23 -17.75
CA VAL A 163 2.78 -11.30 -19.14
C VAL A 163 1.46 -12.07 -19.24
N ILE A 164 0.61 -11.96 -18.22
CA ILE A 164 -0.72 -12.58 -18.19
C ILE A 164 -1.70 -11.61 -18.85
N ALA A 165 -2.14 -11.95 -20.06
CA ALA A 165 -3.01 -11.11 -20.90
C ALA A 165 -4.51 -11.31 -20.64
N ARG A 166 -4.90 -12.32 -19.86
CA ARG A 166 -6.31 -12.63 -19.61
C ARG A 166 -6.98 -11.48 -18.84
N GLU A 167 -8.09 -10.96 -19.34
CA GLU A 167 -8.85 -9.90 -18.67
C GLU A 167 -10.00 -10.46 -17.82
N ILE A 168 -10.50 -9.67 -16.87
CA ILE A 168 -11.74 -9.96 -16.16
C ILE A 168 -12.90 -9.31 -16.90
N GLU A 169 -14.09 -9.92 -16.80
CA GLU A 169 -15.33 -9.21 -17.04
C GLU A 169 -15.66 -8.39 -15.79
N PRO A 170 -15.81 -7.05 -15.88
CA PRO A 170 -16.13 -6.22 -14.73
C PRO A 170 -17.43 -6.65 -14.06
N ALA A 171 -17.43 -6.75 -12.73
CA ALA A 171 -18.60 -7.10 -11.96
C ALA A 171 -19.71 -6.04 -12.14
N PRO A 172 -21.00 -6.44 -12.23
CA PRO A 172 -22.10 -5.50 -12.31
C PRO A 172 -22.23 -4.68 -11.01
N LEU A 173 -22.70 -3.44 -11.13
CA LEU A 173 -23.05 -2.63 -9.97
C LEU A 173 -24.41 -3.08 -9.44
N GLU A 174 -24.43 -3.69 -8.27
CA GLU A 174 -25.63 -4.20 -7.62
C GLU A 174 -25.99 -3.36 -6.39
N ALA A 175 -27.28 -3.11 -6.19
CA ALA A 175 -27.79 -2.40 -5.02
C ALA A 175 -27.87 -3.31 -3.78
N GLY A 176 -28.04 -2.70 -2.60
CA GLY A 176 -28.32 -3.40 -1.35
C GLY A 176 -27.12 -4.12 -0.72
N LYS A 177 -25.90 -3.78 -1.12
CA LYS A 177 -24.68 -4.35 -0.54
C LYS A 177 -24.35 -3.69 0.79
N THR A 178 -23.74 -4.48 1.67
CA THR A 178 -23.34 -4.04 3.00
C THR A 178 -21.83 -4.14 3.15
N THR A 179 -21.29 -3.41 4.11
CA THR A 179 -19.88 -3.48 4.51
C THR A 179 -19.47 -4.88 4.99
N SER A 180 -20.40 -5.66 5.56
CA SER A 180 -20.21 -7.06 5.90
C SER A 180 -19.96 -7.95 4.68
N MET A 181 -20.68 -7.72 3.58
CA MET A 181 -20.44 -8.45 2.33
C MET A 181 -19.06 -8.09 1.74
N VAL A 182 -18.68 -6.81 1.78
CA VAL A 182 -17.34 -6.37 1.37
C VAL A 182 -16.27 -7.02 2.24
N TYR A 183 -16.46 -7.04 3.56
CA TYR A 183 -15.53 -7.68 4.49
C TYR A 183 -15.32 -9.16 4.14
N LYS A 184 -16.40 -9.89 3.84
CA LYS A 184 -16.31 -11.29 3.38
C LYS A 184 -15.45 -11.39 2.12
N ASN A 185 -15.69 -10.56 1.10
CA ASN A 185 -14.90 -10.59 -0.14
C ASN A 185 -13.41 -10.32 0.12
N LEU A 186 -13.06 -9.40 1.03
CA LEU A 186 -11.66 -9.17 1.42
C LEU A 186 -11.07 -10.34 2.23
N ALA A 187 -11.88 -11.03 3.03
CA ALA A 187 -11.47 -12.25 3.72
C ALA A 187 -11.21 -13.40 2.73
N ASP A 188 -12.10 -13.60 1.76
CA ASP A 188 -11.91 -14.55 0.66
C ASP A 188 -10.63 -14.23 -0.14
N ALA A 189 -10.41 -12.96 -0.47
CA ALA A 189 -9.21 -12.51 -1.15
C ALA A 189 -7.95 -12.81 -0.33
N SER A 190 -8.01 -12.57 0.98
CA SER A 190 -6.92 -12.90 1.89
C SER A 190 -6.60 -14.40 1.84
N PHE A 191 -7.61 -15.27 1.95
CA PHE A 191 -7.41 -16.72 1.88
C PHE A 191 -6.85 -17.17 0.53
N LEU A 192 -7.42 -16.68 -0.57
CA LEU A 192 -6.94 -17.00 -1.92
C LEU A 192 -5.48 -16.56 -2.14
N LEU A 193 -5.05 -15.46 -1.54
CA LEU A 193 -3.66 -15.02 -1.66
C LEU A 193 -2.67 -15.91 -0.89
N ASP A 194 -3.10 -16.69 0.11
CA ASP A 194 -2.16 -17.52 0.89
C ASP A 194 -1.43 -18.56 0.04
N GLY A 195 -2.12 -19.21 -0.89
CA GLY A 195 -1.49 -20.14 -1.84
C GLY A 195 -0.49 -19.47 -2.79
N LEU A 196 -0.67 -18.18 -3.09
CA LEU A 196 0.27 -17.40 -3.90
C LEU A 196 1.50 -16.97 -3.10
N VAL A 197 1.33 -16.63 -1.83
CA VAL A 197 2.41 -16.10 -0.99
C VAL A 197 3.48 -17.16 -0.69
N GLY A 198 3.09 -18.41 -0.45
CA GLY A 198 3.95 -19.61 -0.40
C GLY A 198 5.06 -19.69 0.66
N ARG A 199 5.59 -18.57 1.18
CA ARG A 199 6.59 -18.57 2.27
C ARG A 199 5.94 -18.20 3.61
N PRO A 200 6.30 -18.89 4.72
CA PRO A 200 5.88 -18.47 6.05
C PRO A 200 6.38 -17.06 6.37
N LEU A 201 5.71 -16.40 7.31
CA LEU A 201 6.12 -15.09 7.82
C LEU A 201 7.57 -15.15 8.29
N ASN A 202 8.39 -14.17 7.87
CA ASN A 202 9.76 -14.04 8.36
C ASN A 202 9.83 -13.00 9.50
N PRO A 203 10.91 -12.99 10.31
CA PRO A 203 11.01 -12.07 11.44
C PRO A 203 10.89 -10.59 11.08
N ASN A 204 11.29 -10.18 9.87
CA ASN A 204 11.15 -8.79 9.44
C ASN A 204 9.69 -8.41 9.23
N ASP A 205 8.86 -9.31 8.69
CA ASP A 205 7.42 -9.08 8.50
C ASP A 205 6.73 -8.90 9.86
N VAL A 206 7.04 -9.76 10.83
CA VAL A 206 6.47 -9.67 12.18
C VAL A 206 6.97 -8.41 12.89
N TYR A 207 8.27 -8.09 12.78
CA TYR A 207 8.85 -6.89 13.38
C TYR A 207 8.18 -5.60 12.90
N LEU A 208 7.95 -5.46 11.59
CA LEU A 208 7.27 -4.28 11.03
C LEU A 208 5.83 -4.15 11.55
N ASN A 209 5.08 -5.25 11.59
CA ASN A 209 3.74 -5.24 12.18
C ASN A 209 3.77 -4.85 13.67
N THR A 210 4.74 -5.37 14.43
CA THR A 210 4.89 -5.00 15.85
C THR A 210 5.27 -3.54 16.03
N GLN A 211 6.10 -2.98 15.14
CA GLN A 211 6.42 -1.55 15.17
C GLN A 211 5.17 -0.69 14.93
N HIS A 212 4.34 -1.03 13.94
CA HIS A 212 3.07 -0.34 13.71
C HIS A 212 2.15 -0.40 14.94
N LEU A 213 2.07 -1.55 15.61
CA LEU A 213 1.31 -1.67 16.87
C LEU A 213 1.88 -0.78 17.98
N LEU A 214 3.20 -0.68 18.10
CA LEU A 214 3.84 0.20 19.09
C LEU A 214 3.57 1.68 18.79
N ASP A 215 3.59 2.07 17.52
CA ASP A 215 3.28 3.42 17.07
C ASP A 215 1.80 3.77 17.37
N ASP A 216 0.88 2.83 17.10
CA ASP A 216 -0.55 2.98 17.41
C ASP A 216 -0.79 3.10 18.93
N LEU A 217 -0.13 2.27 19.74
CA LEU A 217 -0.21 2.34 21.20
C LEU A 217 0.36 3.65 21.75
N ALA A 218 1.44 4.17 21.15
CA ALA A 218 1.99 5.46 21.51
C ALA A 218 1.00 6.60 21.22
N LEU A 219 0.36 6.58 20.05
CA LEU A 219 -0.68 7.56 19.71
C LEU A 219 -1.87 7.52 20.69
N ILE A 220 -2.31 6.32 21.09
CA ILE A 220 -3.37 6.14 22.08
C ILE A 220 -2.92 6.70 23.44
N ALA A 221 -1.72 6.34 23.90
CA ALA A 221 -1.15 6.81 25.15
C ALA A 221 -1.08 8.35 25.20
N ASP A 222 -0.63 8.98 24.12
CA ASP A 222 -0.56 10.44 23.98
C ASP A 222 -1.94 11.07 24.05
N ARG A 223 -2.92 10.51 23.31
CA ARG A 223 -4.29 11.01 23.30
C ARG A 223 -4.98 10.91 24.66
N LEU A 224 -4.62 9.89 25.44
CA LEU A 224 -5.11 9.65 26.80
C LEU A 224 -4.30 10.39 27.88
N ARG A 225 -3.23 11.11 27.50
CA ARG A 225 -2.27 11.74 28.43
C ARG A 225 -1.70 10.74 29.45
N ALA A 226 -1.49 9.51 29.00
CA ALA A 226 -1.05 8.38 29.80
C ALA A 226 0.19 7.74 29.16
N PRO A 227 1.32 8.47 29.06
CA PRO A 227 2.50 7.98 28.34
C PRO A 227 3.04 6.70 28.97
N VAL A 228 3.55 5.81 28.11
CA VAL A 228 4.25 4.58 28.50
C VAL A 228 5.68 4.68 27.97
N ASN A 229 6.61 5.08 28.85
CA ASN A 229 7.98 5.49 28.53
C ASN A 229 8.96 4.32 28.29
N GLU A 230 8.46 3.19 27.81
CA GLU A 230 9.27 2.01 27.54
C GLU A 230 9.63 1.96 26.06
N GLU A 231 10.92 1.92 25.74
CA GLU A 231 11.43 1.78 24.37
C GLU A 231 12.33 0.56 24.28
N ALA A 232 12.08 -0.28 23.28
CA ALA A 232 13.03 -1.32 22.92
C ALA A 232 14.08 -0.73 21.98
N PRO A 233 15.36 -1.13 22.09
CA PRO A 233 16.39 -0.65 21.19
C PRO A 233 15.99 -0.89 19.72
N PRO A 234 16.19 0.10 18.83
CA PRO A 234 15.98 -0.13 17.41
C PRO A 234 16.96 -1.22 16.95
N VAL A 235 16.44 -2.17 16.19
CA VAL A 235 17.27 -3.25 15.64
C VAL A 235 17.64 -2.85 14.22
N GLU A 236 18.93 -2.79 13.91
CA GLU A 236 19.39 -2.51 12.55
C GLU A 236 19.52 -3.79 11.71
N GLY A 237 19.37 -3.68 10.39
CA GLY A 237 19.58 -4.81 9.47
C GLY A 237 18.54 -5.95 9.60
N ARG A 238 18.99 -7.19 9.40
CA ARG A 238 18.15 -8.39 9.35
C ARG A 238 17.65 -8.76 10.76
N LYS A 239 16.33 -8.79 10.94
CA LYS A 239 15.67 -9.13 12.20
C LYS A 239 15.75 -10.63 12.51
N THR A 240 15.85 -10.96 13.78
CA THR A 240 15.82 -12.33 14.31
C THR A 240 14.54 -12.59 15.11
N PRO A 241 14.15 -13.86 15.35
CA PRO A 241 13.01 -14.18 16.21
C PRO A 241 13.13 -13.59 17.63
N LYS A 242 14.36 -13.47 18.15
CA LYS A 242 14.62 -12.85 19.45
C LYS A 242 14.24 -11.36 19.45
N ASP A 243 14.63 -10.63 18.42
CA ASP A 243 14.32 -9.21 18.27
C ASP A 243 12.80 -8.97 18.22
N VAL A 244 12.10 -9.82 17.46
CA VAL A 244 10.64 -9.80 17.36
C VAL A 244 10.01 -10.08 18.73
N ALA A 245 10.46 -11.11 19.43
CA ALA A 245 9.92 -11.47 20.74
C ALA A 245 10.05 -10.34 21.76
N GLN A 246 11.17 -9.61 21.76
CA GLN A 246 11.36 -8.44 22.62
C GLN A 246 10.37 -7.31 22.31
N GLN A 247 10.17 -7.00 21.02
CA GLN A 247 9.22 -5.97 20.60
C GLN A 247 7.76 -6.37 20.93
N VAL A 248 7.41 -7.63 20.72
CA VAL A 248 6.05 -8.14 21.02
C VAL A 248 5.78 -8.09 22.52
N LEU A 249 6.75 -8.49 23.35
CA LEU A 249 6.61 -8.39 24.80
C LEU A 249 6.40 -6.94 25.26
N LEU A 250 7.15 -6.00 24.67
CA LEU A 250 6.98 -4.57 24.93
C LEU A 250 5.58 -4.09 24.54
N ALA A 251 5.11 -4.44 23.33
CA ALA A 251 3.77 -4.06 22.86
C ALA A 251 2.68 -4.59 23.79
N SER A 252 2.77 -5.86 24.22
CA SER A 252 1.85 -6.46 25.18
C SER A 252 1.85 -5.73 26.53
N TYR A 253 3.02 -5.38 27.05
CA TYR A 253 3.13 -4.62 28.30
C TYR A 253 2.47 -3.25 28.19
N LYS A 254 2.74 -2.51 27.11
CA LYS A 254 2.13 -1.19 26.86
C LYS A 254 0.61 -1.29 26.76
N MET A 255 0.11 -2.28 26.02
CA MET A 255 -1.32 -2.53 25.87
C MET A 255 -2.00 -2.81 27.21
N VAL A 256 -1.46 -3.74 28.01
CA VAL A 256 -2.00 -4.07 29.34
C VAL A 256 -1.98 -2.85 30.26
N ASN A 257 -0.90 -2.07 30.26
CA ASN A 257 -0.81 -0.84 31.06
C ASN A 257 -1.93 0.16 30.71
N LEU A 258 -2.21 0.35 29.41
CA LEU A 258 -3.29 1.20 28.95
C LEU A 258 -4.66 0.64 29.34
N GLN A 259 -4.90 -0.66 29.18
CA GLN A 259 -6.15 -1.31 29.58
C GLN A 259 -6.47 -1.10 31.07
N THR A 260 -5.50 -1.36 31.94
CA THR A 260 -5.66 -1.14 33.40
C THR A 260 -5.96 0.33 33.72
N ARG A 261 -5.28 1.27 33.06
CA ARG A 261 -5.55 2.72 33.26
C ARG A 261 -6.93 3.15 32.79
N LEU A 262 -7.50 2.43 31.82
CA LEU A 262 -8.84 2.66 31.29
C LEU A 262 -9.94 1.90 32.05
N GLY A 263 -9.60 1.07 33.04
CA GLY A 263 -10.55 0.25 33.78
C GLY A 263 -11.25 -0.80 32.90
N MET A 264 -10.50 -1.37 31.95
CA MET A 264 -11.00 -2.37 30.99
C MET A 264 -10.64 -3.81 31.38
N ASP A 265 -10.30 -4.03 32.65
CA ASP A 265 -9.94 -5.30 33.28
C ASP A 265 -11.16 -6.15 33.72
#